data_AF-A0AAV1J3L6-F1
#
_entry.id   AF-A0AAV1J3L6-F1
#
_cell.length_a   1.000
_cell.length_b   1.000
_cell.length_c   1.000
_cell.angle_alpha   90.00
_cell.angle_beta   90.00
_cell.angle_gamma   90.00
#
_symmetry.space_group_name_H-M   'P 1'
#
loop_
_entity.id
_entity.type
_entity.pdbx_description
1 polymer ?
#
loop_
_entity_poly.entity_id
_entity_poly.type
_entity_poly.pdbx_seq_one_letter_code
_entity_poly.pdbx_strand_id
1 'polypeptide(L)'
;MVSRILCLAMVVAVASSATWRGKLPPKPVHLAHKEGCYVKEIGDVINFGETVSPVGYCYRIECERSQVHYASCGDISFSDSPNCYITDIDLSRSYPDCCPDIKCDFDNNLI
;
A
#
# COMPACT_ATOMS: atom_id res chain seq x y z
N MET A 1 2.27 -18.35 31.64
CA MET A 1 2.82 -17.04 31.18
C MET A 1 3.45 -17.13 29.79
N VAL A 2 4.24 -18.17 29.51
CA VAL A 2 4.86 -18.43 28.18
C VAL A 2 3.83 -18.47 27.03
N SER A 3 2.67 -19.11 27.24
CA SER A 3 1.61 -19.18 26.22
C SER A 3 1.01 -17.82 25.84
N ARG A 4 0.85 -16.88 26.79
CA ARG A 4 0.33 -15.53 26.49
C ARG A 4 1.33 -14.69 25.69
N ILE A 5 2.62 -14.83 26.00
CA ILE A 5 3.71 -14.15 25.28
C ILE A 5 3.80 -14.66 23.84
N LEU A 6 3.66 -15.98 23.64
CA LEU A 6 3.61 -16.60 22.31
C LEU A 6 2.42 -16.12 21.47
N CYS A 7 1.23 -16.01 22.06
CA CYS A 7 0.05 -15.50 21.36
C CYS A 7 0.22 -14.02 20.96
N LEU A 8 0.75 -13.18 21.87
CA LEU A 8 0.99 -11.77 21.58
C LEU A 8 2.05 -11.58 20.46
N ALA A 9 3.11 -12.38 20.48
CA ALA A 9 4.14 -12.34 19.44
C ALA A 9 3.60 -12.73 18.04
N MET A 10 2.70 -13.72 17.98
CA MET A 10 2.05 -14.11 16.72
C MET A 10 1.12 -13.01 16.19
N VAL A 11 0.34 -12.35 17.05
CA VAL A 11 -0.57 -11.27 16.62
C VAL A 11 0.19 -10.09 16.00
N VAL A 12 1.35 -9.73 16.55
CA VAL A 12 2.19 -8.65 16.01
C VAL A 12 2.75 -8.99 14.62
N ALA A 13 3.07 -10.27 14.36
CA ALA A 13 3.60 -10.70 13.07
C ALA A 13 2.55 -10.65 11.94
N VAL A 14 1.28 -10.97 12.24
CA VAL A 14 0.19 -10.97 11.23
C VAL A 14 -0.24 -9.55 10.85
N ALA A 15 -0.07 -8.57 11.73
CA ALA A 15 -0.45 -7.18 11.49
C ALA A 15 0.32 -6.49 10.33
N SER A 16 1.38 -7.11 9.79
CA SER A 16 2.20 -6.54 8.72
C SER A 16 1.82 -7.01 7.29
N SER A 17 0.66 -7.62 7.11
CA SER A 17 0.26 -8.33 5.88
C SER A 17 0.13 -7.49 4.60
N ALA A 18 0.18 -6.16 4.68
CA ALA A 18 -0.02 -5.25 3.53
C ALA A 18 1.27 -4.58 3.02
N THR A 19 2.44 -4.98 3.52
CA THR A 19 3.72 -4.42 3.08
C THR A 19 4.63 -5.50 2.50
N TRP A 20 5.30 -5.21 1.38
CA TRP A 20 6.35 -6.06 0.84
C TRP A 20 7.65 -5.30 0.65
N ARG A 21 8.76 -6.03 0.78
CA ARG A 21 10.12 -5.50 0.62
C ARG A 21 10.71 -6.04 -0.67
N GLY A 22 11.20 -5.13 -1.51
CA GLY A 22 11.93 -5.46 -2.73
C GLY A 22 13.40 -5.10 -2.59
N LYS A 23 14.27 -5.86 -3.26
CA LYS A 23 15.63 -5.36 -3.57
C LYS A 23 15.51 -4.13 -4.47
N LEU A 24 16.47 -3.23 -4.35
CA LEU A 24 16.58 -2.07 -5.23
C LEU A 24 16.64 -2.54 -6.70
N PRO A 25 15.73 -2.09 -7.57
CA PRO A 25 15.80 -2.43 -8.97
C PRO A 25 17.10 -1.85 -9.57
N PRO A 26 17.70 -2.53 -10.57
CA PRO A 26 18.90 -2.03 -11.22
C PRO A 26 18.60 -0.67 -11.86
N LYS A 27 19.43 0.32 -11.54
CA LYS A 27 19.30 1.67 -12.13
C LYS A 27 19.70 1.63 -13.61
N PRO A 28 18.93 2.24 -14.51
CA PRO A 28 19.37 2.48 -15.88
C PRO A 28 20.68 3.29 -15.92
N VAL A 29 21.53 3.02 -16.90
CA VAL A 29 22.87 3.66 -17.04
C VAL A 29 22.76 5.19 -17.08
N HIS A 30 21.74 5.72 -17.75
CA HIS A 30 21.52 7.16 -17.86
C HIS A 30 21.11 7.83 -16.53
N LEU A 31 20.63 7.07 -15.53
CA LEU A 31 20.27 7.55 -14.19
C LEU A 31 21.29 7.14 -13.12
N ALA A 32 22.41 6.50 -13.50
CA ALA A 32 23.42 6.02 -12.56
C ALA A 32 24.06 7.15 -11.72
N HIS A 33 24.02 8.39 -12.22
CA HIS A 33 24.53 9.58 -11.54
C HIS A 33 23.61 10.10 -10.42
N LYS A 34 22.34 9.66 -10.36
CA LYS A 34 21.40 10.06 -9.32
C LYS A 34 21.49 9.13 -8.11
N GLU A 35 21.61 9.68 -6.92
CA GLU A 35 21.53 8.93 -5.66
C GLU A 35 20.08 8.57 -5.34
N GLY A 36 19.85 7.44 -4.66
CA GLY A 36 18.49 6.99 -4.28
C GLY A 36 18.02 5.69 -4.95
N CYS A 37 16.71 5.50 -5.06
CA CYS A 37 16.09 4.29 -5.62
C CYS A 37 15.45 4.58 -6.98
N TYR A 38 15.71 3.75 -7.98
CA TYR A 38 14.97 3.82 -9.25
C TYR A 38 13.55 3.30 -9.06
N VAL A 39 12.57 4.08 -9.52
CA VAL A 39 11.14 3.78 -9.45
C VAL A 39 10.65 3.63 -10.89
N LYS A 40 10.21 2.42 -11.25
CA LYS A 40 9.86 2.08 -12.64
C LYS A 40 8.60 2.82 -13.10
N GLU A 41 7.68 3.04 -12.17
CA GLU A 41 6.36 3.63 -12.36
C GLU A 41 6.44 5.09 -12.80
N ILE A 42 7.46 5.82 -12.35
CA ILE A 42 7.73 7.21 -12.76
C ILE A 42 8.91 7.33 -13.72
N GLY A 43 9.65 6.23 -13.95
CA GLY A 43 10.83 6.20 -14.82
C GLY A 43 12.00 7.04 -14.31
N ASP A 44 12.09 7.31 -13.00
CA ASP A 44 13.13 8.16 -12.41
C ASP A 44 13.61 7.65 -11.04
N VAL A 45 14.62 8.30 -10.47
CA VAL A 45 15.18 8.03 -9.16
C VAL A 45 14.62 8.99 -8.12
N ILE A 46 14.14 8.44 -7.01
CA ILE A 46 13.72 9.20 -5.81
C ILE A 46 14.80 9.10 -4.74
N ASN A 47 14.91 10.11 -3.89
CA ASN A 47 15.95 10.17 -2.86
C ASN A 47 15.74 9.12 -1.76
N PHE A 48 16.80 8.81 -1.02
CA PHE A 48 16.67 7.97 0.17
C PHE A 48 15.83 8.67 1.24
N GLY A 49 14.90 7.93 1.85
CA GLY A 49 13.89 8.45 2.79
C GLY A 49 12.68 9.07 2.10
N GLU A 50 12.66 9.14 0.77
CA GLU A 50 11.54 9.67 0.02
C GLU A 50 10.48 8.60 -0.20
N THR A 51 9.22 9.06 -0.24
CA THR A 51 8.05 8.23 -0.45
C THR A 51 7.22 8.81 -1.59
N VAL A 52 6.81 7.96 -2.53
CA VAL A 52 5.99 8.35 -3.68
C VAL A 52 4.78 7.43 -3.85
N SER A 53 3.69 8.00 -4.35
CA SER A 53 2.46 7.27 -4.71
C SER A 53 2.11 7.60 -6.17
N PRO A 54 2.68 6.88 -7.15
CA PRO A 54 2.49 7.18 -8.56
C PRO A 54 1.02 7.03 -8.98
N VAL A 55 0.45 8.02 -9.67
CA VAL A 55 -0.89 7.90 -10.28
C VAL A 55 -0.85 6.82 -11.37
N GLY A 56 -1.92 6.04 -11.50
CA GLY A 56 -1.98 4.84 -12.35
C GLY A 56 -1.59 3.55 -11.63
N TYR A 57 -1.05 3.64 -10.40
CA TYR A 57 -0.68 2.49 -9.57
C TYR A 57 -1.23 2.67 -8.15
N CYS A 58 -1.93 1.65 -7.63
CA CYS A 58 -2.53 1.74 -6.31
C CYS A 58 -1.67 1.12 -5.21
N TYR A 59 -0.47 1.66 -5.06
CA TYR A 59 0.44 1.37 -3.96
C TYR A 59 1.40 2.53 -3.75
N ARG A 60 1.94 2.61 -2.54
CA ARG A 60 2.99 3.57 -2.18
C ARG A 60 4.35 2.89 -2.20
N ILE A 61 5.38 3.64 -2.57
CA ILE A 61 6.76 3.19 -2.70
C ILE A 61 7.62 4.06 -1.78
N GLU A 62 8.38 3.43 -0.89
CA GLU A 62 9.30 4.10 0.03
C GLU A 62 10.73 3.63 -0.25
N CYS A 63 11.60 4.59 -0.53
CA CYS A 63 13.00 4.34 -0.85
C CYS A 63 13.86 4.36 0.42
N GLU A 64 14.38 3.21 0.84
CA GLU A 64 15.40 3.13 1.88
C GLU A 64 16.78 2.87 1.28
N ARG A 65 17.83 3.00 2.12
CA ARG A 65 19.23 2.84 1.68
C ARG A 65 19.55 1.45 1.13
N SER A 66 18.90 0.41 1.64
CA SER A 66 19.19 -0.99 1.30
C SER A 66 18.06 -1.70 0.56
N GLN A 67 16.86 -1.14 0.57
CA GLN A 67 15.65 -1.79 0.07
C GLN A 67 14.60 -0.77 -0.33
N VAL A 68 13.58 -1.24 -1.05
CA VAL A 68 12.37 -0.46 -1.32
C VAL A 68 11.22 -1.15 -0.61
N HIS A 69 10.44 -0.39 0.14
CA HIS A 69 9.18 -0.88 0.70
C HIS A 69 8.04 -0.45 -0.17
N TYR A 70 7.04 -1.31 -0.22
CA TYR A 70 5.81 -1.02 -0.91
C TYR A 70 4.64 -1.32 0.02
N ALA A 71 3.60 -0.50 -0.06
CA ALA A 71 2.35 -0.69 0.68
C ALA A 71 1.18 -0.64 -0.30
N SER A 72 0.39 -1.72 -0.35
CA SER A 72 -0.85 -1.80 -1.11
C SER A 72 -2.06 -1.56 -0.21
N CYS A 73 -3.24 -1.48 -0.83
CA CYS A 73 -4.49 -1.48 -0.10
C CYS A 73 -4.61 -2.74 0.77
N GLY A 74 -5.23 -2.57 1.94
CA GLY A 74 -5.59 -3.69 2.79
C GLY A 74 -6.70 -4.52 2.17
N ASP A 75 -6.75 -5.80 2.53
CA ASP A 75 -7.88 -6.65 2.18
C ASP A 75 -9.11 -6.21 2.98
N ILE A 76 -10.20 -5.93 2.28
CA ILE A 76 -11.46 -5.50 2.88
C ILE A 76 -12.52 -6.56 2.63
N SER A 77 -13.10 -7.05 3.72
CA SER A 77 -14.23 -7.97 3.70
C SER A 77 -15.30 -7.45 4.65
N PHE A 78 -16.56 -7.56 4.25
CA PHE A 78 -17.70 -7.22 5.10
C PHE A 78 -18.69 -8.38 5.09
N SER A 79 -19.35 -8.60 6.22
CA SER A 79 -20.42 -9.58 6.33
C SER A 79 -21.67 -9.05 5.63
N ASP A 80 -22.20 -9.83 4.68
CA ASP A 80 -23.40 -9.58 3.85
C ASP A 80 -24.41 -8.61 4.47
N SER A 81 -24.15 -7.32 4.33
CA SER A 81 -25.03 -6.25 4.77
C SER A 81 -25.83 -5.82 3.56
N PRO A 82 -27.17 -5.83 3.63
CA PRO A 82 -27.99 -5.38 2.50
C PRO A 82 -27.62 -3.94 2.17
N ASN A 83 -27.40 -3.68 0.88
CA ASN A 83 -27.04 -2.37 0.32
C ASN A 83 -25.61 -1.88 0.58
N CYS A 84 -24.70 -2.73 1.06
CA CYS A 84 -23.27 -2.43 1.09
C CYS A 84 -22.54 -3.10 -0.09
N TYR A 85 -21.60 -2.39 -0.70
CA TYR A 85 -20.74 -2.90 -1.77
C TYR A 85 -19.33 -2.35 -1.64
N ILE A 86 -18.36 -3.10 -2.18
CA ILE A 86 -16.98 -2.65 -2.29
C ILE A 86 -16.86 -1.82 -3.56
N THR A 87 -16.30 -0.62 -3.46
CA THR A 87 -16.00 0.20 -4.63
C THR A 87 -14.81 -0.35 -5.41
N ASP A 88 -14.79 -0.11 -6.71
CA ASP A 88 -13.61 -0.43 -7.52
C ASP A 88 -12.39 0.44 -7.14
N ILE A 89 -11.20 -0.05 -7.50
CA ILE A 89 -9.95 0.72 -7.41
C ILE A 89 -9.98 1.88 -8.40
N ASP A 90 -9.73 3.10 -7.91
CA ASP A 90 -9.66 4.31 -8.74
C ASP A 90 -8.19 4.69 -9.02
N LEU A 91 -7.65 4.17 -10.12
CA LEU A 91 -6.27 4.45 -10.55
C LEU A 91 -6.04 5.91 -11.01
N SER A 92 -7.09 6.73 -11.13
CA SER A 92 -6.94 8.17 -11.38
C SER A 92 -6.42 8.93 -10.16
N ARG A 93 -6.47 8.30 -8.98
CA ARG A 93 -5.98 8.84 -7.71
C ARG A 93 -4.69 8.15 -7.29
N SER A 94 -3.91 8.83 -6.45
CA SER A 94 -2.72 8.26 -5.81
C SER A 94 -3.10 7.48 -4.55
N TYR A 95 -2.32 6.46 -4.20
CA TYR A 95 -2.44 5.79 -2.89
C TYR A 95 -2.32 6.82 -1.74
N PRO A 96 -3.19 6.78 -0.71
CA PRO A 96 -4.19 5.75 -0.41
C PRO A 96 -5.57 5.96 -1.05
N ASP A 97 -5.82 7.09 -1.71
CA ASP A 97 -7.15 7.49 -2.17
C ASP A 97 -7.68 6.66 -3.36
N CYS A 98 -6.82 5.88 -4.01
CA CYS A 98 -7.20 4.91 -5.03
C CYS A 98 -7.78 3.61 -4.46
N CYS A 99 -7.63 3.37 -3.16
CA CYS A 99 -8.01 2.10 -2.55
C CYS A 99 -9.53 1.91 -2.54
N PRO A 100 -9.98 0.65 -2.65
CA PRO A 100 -11.40 0.35 -2.58
C PRO A 100 -11.91 0.58 -1.15
N ASP A 101 -13.16 1.01 -1.03
CA ASP A 101 -13.83 1.26 0.24
C ASP A 101 -15.20 0.57 0.26
N ILE A 102 -15.78 0.40 1.44
CA ILE A 102 -17.13 -0.13 1.62
C ILE A 102 -18.10 1.04 1.61
N LYS A 103 -18.95 1.09 0.59
CA LYS A 103 -20.08 2.03 0.53
C LYS A 103 -21.36 1.31 0.84
N CYS A 104 -22.16 1.90 1.73
CA CYS A 104 -23.48 1.41 2.07
C CYS A 104 -24.52 2.46 1.70
N ASP A 105 -25.45 2.08 0.83
CA ASP A 105 -26.60 2.91 0.47
C ASP A 105 -27.68 2.71 1.55
N PHE A 106 -27.55 3.47 2.63
CA PHE A 106 -28.64 3.61 3.58
C PHE A 106 -29.65 4.60 2.99
N ASP A 107 -30.78 4.08 2.49
CA ASP A 107 -31.96 4.91 2.29
C ASP A 107 -32.32 5.52 3.65
N ASN A 108 -31.94 6.79 3.85
CA ASN A 108 -32.42 7.61 4.95
C ASN A 108 -33.91 7.88 4.74
N ASN A 109 -34.75 6.85 4.92
CA ASN A 109 -36.15 7.02 5.24
C ASN A 109 -36.24 7.54 6.68
N LEU A 110 -35.73 8.76 6.89
CA LEU A 110 -36.13 9.61 8.00
C LEU A 110 -37.53 10.10 7.67
N ILE A 111 -38.52 9.29 8.06
CA ILE A 111 -39.94 9.67 8.13
C ILE A 111 -40.13 10.56 9.35
#